data_AF-A0A6J5WT28-F1
#
_entry.id   AF-A0A6J5WT28-F1
#
_cell.length_a   1.000
_cell.length_b   1.000
_cell.length_c   1.000
_cell.angle_alpha   90.00
_cell.angle_beta   90.00
_cell.angle_gamma   90.00
#
_symmetry.space_group_name_H-M   'P 1'
#
loop_
_entity.id
_entity.type
_entity.pdbx_description
1 polymer ?
#
loop_
_entity_poly.entity_id
_entity_poly.type
_entity_poly.pdbx_seq_one_letter_code
_entity_poly.pdbx_strand_id
1 'polypeptide(L)'
;MLNGKSPYDLKPGYNPNNLHDMLMFDHLRTCKIPTRISDVARGFPKSCLAMKFRERLTAERLLSHPFVARPQPYKRGSYQG
;
A
#
# COMPACT_ATOMS: atom_id res chain seq x y z
N MET A 1 1.02 4.38 13.12
CA MET A 1 1.50 3.29 12.24
C MET A 1 0.76 2.01 12.59
N LEU A 2 0.43 1.15 11.61
CA LEU A 2 -0.40 -0.05 11.81
C LEU A 2 0.26 -1.14 12.68
N ASN A 3 1.59 -1.25 12.67
CA ASN A 3 2.34 -2.32 13.34
C ASN A 3 3.55 -1.83 14.15
N GLY A 4 3.80 -0.51 14.18
CA GLY A 4 4.95 0.10 14.86
C GLY A 4 6.34 -0.34 14.35
N LYS A 5 6.41 -1.03 13.20
CA LYS A 5 7.64 -1.61 12.63
C LYS A 5 7.85 -1.07 11.21
N SER A 6 9.08 -1.15 10.72
CA SER A 6 9.37 -0.87 9.31
C SER A 6 8.46 -1.75 8.42
N PRO A 7 7.82 -1.18 7.38
CA PRO A 7 7.07 -1.97 6.41
C PRO A 7 7.99 -2.81 5.50
N TYR A 8 9.29 -2.47 5.47
CA TYR A 8 10.29 -3.17 4.68
C TYR A 8 11.18 -4.01 5.58
N ASP A 9 11.27 -5.30 5.24
CA ASP A 9 12.36 -6.16 5.70
C ASP A 9 13.37 -6.33 4.57
N LEU A 10 14.65 -6.39 4.94
CA LEU A 10 15.70 -6.82 4.03
C LEU A 10 15.63 -8.34 3.89
N LYS A 11 15.75 -8.85 2.67
CA LYS A 11 15.92 -10.28 2.47
C LYS A 11 17.16 -10.78 3.22
N PRO A 12 17.11 -12.00 3.78
CA PRO A 12 18.30 -12.64 4.35
C PRO A 12 19.43 -12.63 3.30
N GLY A 13 20.62 -12.15 3.68
CA GLY A 13 21.79 -12.09 2.80
C GLY A 13 22.03 -10.76 2.07
N TYR A 14 21.21 -9.73 2.29
CA TYR A 14 21.48 -8.38 1.76
C TYR A 14 22.81 -7.82 2.27
N ASN A 15 23.73 -7.50 1.35
CA ASN A 15 24.96 -6.80 1.65
C ASN A 15 24.92 -5.37 1.05
N PRO A 16 24.88 -4.31 1.86
CA PRO A 16 24.84 -2.93 1.36
C PRO A 16 26.09 -2.52 0.57
N ASN A 17 27.20 -3.25 0.72
CA ASN A 17 28.44 -3.00 -0.03
C ASN A 17 28.49 -3.75 -1.36
N ASN A 18 27.51 -4.62 -1.64
CA ASN A 18 27.40 -5.31 -2.92
C ASN A 18 26.57 -4.46 -3.89
N LEU A 19 27.19 -4.02 -4.98
CA LEU A 19 26.57 -3.17 -5.99
C LEU A 19 25.37 -3.84 -6.66
N HIS A 20 25.38 -5.16 -6.83
CA HIS A 20 24.25 -5.93 -7.35
C HIS A 20 23.06 -5.94 -6.37
N ASP A 21 23.30 -6.08 -5.07
CA ASP A 21 22.24 -6.01 -4.06
C ASP A 21 21.67 -4.60 -3.92
N MET A 22 22.51 -3.59 -4.09
CA MET A 22 22.11 -2.18 -4.11
C MET A 22 21.22 -1.86 -5.33
N LEU A 23 21.59 -2.32 -6.52
CA LEU A 23 20.75 -2.20 -7.73
C LEU A 23 19.49 -3.07 -7.62
N MET A 24 19.61 -4.20 -6.93
CA MET A 24 18.59 -5.18 -6.52
C MET A 24 17.50 -4.68 -5.59
N PHE A 25 17.69 -3.51 -4.98
CA PHE A 25 17.06 -3.17 -3.71
C PHE A 25 15.52 -3.22 -3.74
N ASP A 26 14.91 -2.76 -4.83
CA ASP A 26 13.45 -2.78 -5.02
C ASP A 26 12.88 -4.20 -5.17
N HIS A 27 13.68 -5.16 -5.67
CA HIS A 27 13.31 -6.59 -5.76
C HIS A 27 13.62 -7.36 -4.46
N LEU A 28 14.54 -6.83 -3.65
CA LEU A 28 14.96 -7.46 -2.40
C LEU A 28 14.09 -7.07 -1.22
N ARG A 29 13.41 -5.92 -1.25
CA ARG A 29 12.45 -5.55 -0.23
C ARG A 29 11.07 -6.17 -0.50
N THR A 30 10.55 -6.88 0.49
CA THR A 30 9.15 -7.32 0.51
C THR A 30 8.38 -6.48 1.52
N CYS A 31 7.29 -5.84 1.08
CA CYS A 31 6.40 -5.13 2.00
C CYS A 31 5.60 -6.10 2.85
N LYS A 32 5.78 -6.04 4.17
CA LYS A 32 4.95 -6.81 5.11
C LYS A 32 3.68 -6.04 5.44
N ILE A 33 2.65 -6.28 4.63
CA ILE A 33 1.30 -5.80 4.94
C ILE A 33 0.72 -6.67 6.05
N PRO A 34 0.22 -6.09 7.16
CA PRO A 34 -0.40 -6.87 8.23
C PRO A 34 -1.54 -7.75 7.73
N THR A 35 -1.69 -8.95 8.31
CA THR A 35 -2.77 -9.88 7.97
C THR A 35 -4.07 -9.58 8.71
N ARG A 36 -4.01 -8.89 9.86
CA ARG A 36 -5.16 -8.53 10.71
C ARG A 36 -5.74 -7.14 10.38
N ILE A 37 -5.93 -6.84 9.11
CA ILE A 37 -6.62 -5.61 8.64
C ILE A 37 -7.70 -6.00 7.64
N SER A 38 -8.71 -5.15 7.47
CA SER A 38 -9.77 -5.41 6.48
C SER A 38 -9.19 -5.50 5.06
N ASP A 39 -9.85 -6.26 4.18
CA ASP A 39 -9.41 -6.40 2.79
C ASP A 39 -9.36 -5.04 2.07
N VAL A 40 -10.31 -4.14 2.39
CA VAL A 40 -10.32 -2.76 1.92
C VAL A 40 -9.10 -1.98 2.42
N ALA A 41 -8.80 -2.06 3.72
CA ALA A 41 -7.64 -1.40 4.29
C ALA A 41 -6.32 -1.96 3.77
N ARG A 42 -6.28 -3.23 3.35
CA ARG A 42 -5.09 -3.88 2.80
C ARG A 42 -4.68 -3.33 1.44
N GLY A 43 -5.64 -2.91 0.62
CA GLY A 43 -5.37 -2.35 -0.71
C GLY A 43 -4.58 -1.04 -0.66
N PHE A 44 -4.90 -0.18 0.30
CA PHE A 44 -4.31 1.15 0.40
C PHE A 44 -2.77 1.13 0.62
N PRO A 45 -2.22 0.49 1.66
CA PRO A 45 -0.78 0.44 1.87
C PRO A 45 -0.06 -0.35 0.78
N LYS A 46 -0.71 -1.31 0.09
CA LYS A 46 -0.13 -1.94 -1.10
C LYS A 46 0.10 -0.92 -2.22
N SER A 47 -0.87 -0.05 -2.46
CA SER A 47 -0.75 1.03 -3.46
C SER A 47 0.29 2.09 -3.06
N CYS A 48 0.42 2.41 -1.78
CA CYS A 48 1.42 3.35 -1.28
C CYS A 48 2.85 2.79 -1.38
N LEU A 49 3.02 1.51 -1.02
CA LEU A 49 4.32 0.87 -0.87
C LEU A 49 4.72 0.02 -2.09
N ALA A 50 4.05 0.20 -3.22
CA ALA A 50 4.41 -0.47 -4.47
C ALA A 50 5.87 -0.13 -4.83
N MET A 51 6.65 -1.18 -5.13
CA MET A 51 8.07 -1.07 -5.45
C MET A 51 8.30 -0.61 -6.88
N LYS A 52 7.51 -1.14 -7.83
CA LYS A 52 7.55 -0.68 -9.20
C LYS A 52 6.93 0.70 -9.28
N PHE A 53 7.69 1.67 -9.78
CA PHE A 53 7.23 3.05 -9.95
C PHE A 53 5.88 3.15 -10.70
N ARG A 54 5.70 2.33 -11.74
CA ARG A 54 4.46 2.30 -12.54
C ARG A 54 3.23 1.76 -11.79
N GLU A 55 3.45 1.01 -10.72
CA GLU A 55 2.39 0.44 -9.88
C GLU A 55 2.06 1.32 -8.67
N ARG A 56 2.92 2.30 -8.35
CA ARG A 56 2.68 3.25 -7.26
C ARG A 56 1.64 4.27 -7.67
N LEU A 57 0.60 4.39 -6.85
CA LEU A 57 -0.46 5.36 -7.10
C LEU A 57 -0.01 6.79 -6.77
N THR A 58 -0.51 7.75 -7.55
CA THR A 58 -0.38 9.17 -7.26
C THR A 58 -1.21 9.56 -6.04
N ALA A 59 -0.91 10.70 -5.42
CA ALA A 59 -1.68 11.21 -4.28
C ALA A 59 -3.18 11.33 -4.59
N GLU A 60 -3.53 11.84 -5.77
CA GLU A 60 -4.90 11.92 -6.26
C GLU A 60 -5.59 10.55 -6.31
N ARG A 61 -4.93 9.54 -6.92
CA ARG A 61 -5.47 8.18 -7.00
C ARG A 61 -5.59 7.53 -5.62
N LEU A 62 -4.67 7.83 -4.71
CA LEU A 62 -4.74 7.37 -3.32
C LEU A 62 -5.93 7.98 -2.58
N LEU A 63 -6.24 9.27 -2.77
CA LEU A 63 -7.39 9.93 -2.15
C LEU A 63 -8.74 9.36 -2.63
N SER A 64 -8.77 8.80 -3.83
CA SER A 64 -9.94 8.09 -4.38
C SER A 64 -10.06 6.63 -3.91
N HIS A 65 -9.09 6.11 -3.15
CA HIS A 65 -9.11 4.73 -2.68
C HIS A 65 -10.21 4.52 -1.60
N PRO A 66 -11.02 3.44 -1.63
CA PRO A 66 -12.16 3.25 -0.72
C PRO A 66 -11.85 3.29 0.78
N PHE A 67 -10.60 3.02 1.15
CA PHE A 67 -10.12 3.13 2.53
C PHE A 67 -10.10 4.58 3.07
N VAL A 68 -9.91 5.57 2.20
CA VAL A 68 -9.81 7.00 2.57
C VAL A 68 -10.90 7.86 1.93
N ALA A 69 -11.48 7.38 0.83
CA ALA A 69 -12.57 8.06 0.15
C ALA A 69 -13.74 8.25 1.13
N ARG A 70 -14.32 9.45 1.14
CA ARG A 70 -15.50 9.71 1.97
C ARG A 70 -16.63 8.77 1.55
N PRO A 71 -17.36 8.18 2.52
CA PRO A 71 -18.59 7.47 2.21
C PRO A 71 -19.50 8.41 1.42
N GLN A 72 -19.93 7.97 0.23
CA GLN A 72 -20.93 8.72 -0.50
C GLN A 72 -22.20 8.76 0.37
N PRO A 73 -22.82 9.93 0.59
CA PRO A 73 -24.09 9.98 1.27
C PRO A 73 -25.04 9.05 0.52
N TYR A 74 -25.66 8.12 1.24
CA TYR A 74 -26.68 7.25 0.66
C TYR A 74 -27.67 8.15 -0.09
N LYS A 75 -27.86 7.91 -1.39
CA LYS A 75 -28.98 8.56 -2.08
C LYS A 75 -30.24 7.97 -1.45
N ARG A 76 -30.84 8.70 -0.51
CA ARG A 76 -32.18 8.41 0.00
C ARG A 76 -33.06 8.33 -1.24
N GLY A 77 -33.50 7.13 -1.59
CA GLY A 77 -34.43 6.94 -2.69
C GLY A 77 -35.64 7.82 -2.45
N SER A 78 -35.84 8.81 -3.32
CA SER A 78 -37.10 9.53 -3.41
C SER A 78 -38.13 8.52 -3.89
N TYR A 79 -38.80 7.86 -2.95
CA TYR A 79 -40.07 7.20 -3.24
C TYR A 79 -41.08 8.33 -3.46
N GLN A 80 -41.33 8.67 -4.72
CA GLN A 80 -42.56 9.33 -5.13
C GLN A 80 -43.49 8.24 -5.67
N GLY A 81 -44.54 7.98 -4.90
CA GLY A 81 -45.68 7.14 -5.21
C GLY A 81 -46.83 7.62 -4.35
#